data_AF-Q17CC8-F1
#
_entry.id   AF-Q17CC8-F1
#
_cell.length_a   1.000
_cell.length_b   1.000
_cell.length_c   1.000
_cell.angle_alpha   90.00
_cell.angle_beta   90.00
_cell.angle_gamma   90.00
#
_symmetry.space_group_name_H-M   'P 1'
#
loop_
_entity.id
_entity.type
_entity.pdbx_description
1 polymer ?
#
loop_
_entity_poly.entity_id
_entity_poly.type
_entity_poly.pdbx_seq_one_letter_code
_entity_poly.pdbx_strand_id
1 'polypeptide(L)'
;MFHYHSWRVRIKNPNISHSASEALLAAAREHTGVPGFRFPIRSEREIERLEAAVRNEAYKWENYTAFLRDLKVNDPNTPIRCIFQSVFYDEALVNYNYNGISNTPGVKKRAMKGYAIFRDCFLAAWLQFGVTDDMIRGMLTEIIKNINRRRRNRQYKNRIQRKKLQNSFAL
;
A
#
# COMPACT_ATOMS: atom_id res chain seq x y z
N MET A 1 15.17 33.53 7.37
CA MET A 1 14.63 32.77 6.22
C MET A 1 15.55 31.59 5.97
N PHE A 2 15.18 30.39 6.41
CA PHE A 2 15.98 29.19 6.19
C PHE A 2 15.20 28.24 5.27
N HIS A 3 15.68 28.12 4.03
CA HIS A 3 15.33 27.04 3.13
C HIS A 3 16.01 25.76 3.62
N TYR A 4 15.24 24.73 3.94
CA TYR A 4 15.77 23.38 4.09
C TYR A 4 14.96 22.35 3.29
N HIS A 5 15.57 21.99 2.15
CA HIS A 5 15.78 20.62 1.67
C HIS A 5 14.57 19.69 1.59
N SER A 6 14.00 19.69 0.39
CA SER A 6 13.40 18.55 -0.29
C SER A 6 14.17 17.26 -0.02
N TRP A 7 13.52 16.26 0.57
CA TRP A 7 13.96 14.87 0.55
C TRP A 7 12.86 14.01 -0.09
N ARG A 8 12.86 13.98 -1.42
CA ARG A 8 12.36 12.84 -2.19
C ARG A 8 13.35 11.68 -2.01
N VAL A 9 12.95 10.61 -1.35
CA VAL A 9 13.60 9.30 -1.54
C VAL A 9 12.55 8.25 -1.81
N ARG A 10 12.36 8.02 -3.12
CA ARG A 10 11.69 6.89 -3.75
C ARG A 10 12.31 5.60 -3.22
N ILE A 11 11.59 4.85 -2.37
CA ILE A 11 11.97 3.48 -2.04
C ILE A 11 11.47 2.59 -3.18
N LYS A 12 12.39 2.29 -4.11
CA LYS A 12 12.18 1.36 -5.22
C LYS A 12 11.92 -0.05 -4.67
N ASN A 13 10.80 -0.64 -5.07
CA ASN A 13 10.56 -2.08 -4.95
C ASN A 13 11.33 -2.78 -6.09
N PRO A 14 12.32 -3.66 -5.80
CA PRO A 14 13.23 -4.18 -6.83
C PRO A 14 12.64 -5.25 -7.76
N ASN A 15 11.35 -5.60 -7.65
CA ASN A 15 10.70 -6.65 -8.46
C ASN A 15 9.60 -6.13 -9.40
N ILE A 16 9.63 -4.84 -9.74
CA ILE A 16 8.74 -4.25 -10.75
C ILE A 16 9.64 -3.43 -11.67
N SER A 17 9.56 -3.64 -12.99
CA SER A 17 10.33 -2.82 -13.93
C SER A 17 9.96 -1.35 -13.70
N HIS A 18 10.99 -0.50 -13.63
CA HIS A 18 10.84 0.91 -13.22
C HIS A 18 9.89 1.68 -14.15
N SER A 19 9.70 1.26 -15.40
CA SER A 19 8.78 1.89 -16.35
C SER A 19 7.31 1.51 -16.12
N ALA A 20 7.00 0.25 -15.83
CA ALA A 20 5.62 -0.20 -15.61
C ALA A 20 5.03 0.41 -14.33
N SER A 21 5.83 0.52 -13.27
CA SER A 21 5.42 1.21 -12.04
C SER A 21 5.23 2.71 -12.26
N GLU A 22 6.06 3.38 -13.06
CA GLU A 22 5.93 4.82 -13.33
C GLU A 22 4.70 5.12 -14.20
N ALA A 23 4.42 4.30 -15.21
CA ALA A 23 3.24 4.44 -16.05
C ALA A 23 1.93 4.17 -15.28
N LEU A 24 1.89 3.12 -14.45
CA LEU A 24 0.75 2.87 -13.55
C LEU A 24 0.56 3.99 -12.52
N LEU A 25 1.65 4.50 -11.95
CA LEU A 25 1.60 5.64 -11.04
C LEU A 25 1.16 6.94 -11.75
N ALA A 26 1.54 7.14 -13.02
CA ALA A 26 1.11 8.29 -13.83
C ALA A 26 -0.37 8.19 -14.23
N ALA A 27 -0.83 7.00 -14.66
CA ALA A 27 -2.24 6.75 -14.95
C ALA A 27 -3.11 6.88 -13.68
N ALA A 28 -2.64 6.34 -12.53
CA ALA A 28 -3.30 6.54 -11.24
C ALA A 28 -3.27 8.01 -10.76
N ARG A 29 -2.38 8.84 -11.30
CA ARG A 29 -2.32 10.29 -11.03
C ARG A 29 -3.29 11.10 -11.88
N GLU A 30 -3.66 10.61 -13.07
CA GLU A 30 -4.69 11.23 -13.92
C GLU A 30 -6.11 10.76 -13.56
N HIS A 31 -6.27 9.57 -12.98
CA HIS A 31 -7.56 9.13 -12.43
C HIS A 31 -7.79 9.61 -11.00
N THR A 32 -8.56 10.70 -10.87
CA THR A 32 -9.31 11.07 -9.66
C THR A 32 -10.46 10.08 -9.40
N GLY A 33 -10.15 8.77 -9.38
CA GLY A 33 -11.16 7.72 -9.47
C GLY A 33 -12.16 7.71 -8.31
N VAL A 34 -11.83 8.35 -7.18
CA VAL A 34 -12.76 8.58 -6.07
C VAL A 34 -12.72 10.06 -5.68
N PRO A 35 -13.82 10.82 -5.83
CA PRO A 35 -13.84 12.24 -5.46
C PRO A 35 -13.39 12.48 -4.02
N GLY A 36 -12.48 13.44 -3.78
CA GLY A 36 -11.97 13.76 -2.45
C GLY A 36 -10.84 12.88 -1.93
N PHE A 37 -10.34 11.94 -2.74
CA PHE A 37 -9.16 11.11 -2.45
C PHE A 37 -8.09 11.28 -3.51
N ARG A 38 -6.83 11.16 -3.09
CA ARG A 38 -5.68 11.16 -4.00
C ARG A 38 -4.94 9.85 -3.83
N PHE A 39 -4.74 9.16 -4.95
CA PHE A 39 -3.99 7.91 -4.96
C PHE A 39 -2.52 8.17 -5.32
N PRO A 40 -1.62 7.30 -4.84
CA PRO A 40 -1.83 6.32 -3.77
C PRO A 40 -2.05 6.95 -2.40
N ILE A 41 -2.82 6.27 -1.56
CA ILE A 41 -3.12 6.64 -0.17
C ILE A 41 -1.84 6.56 0.67
N ARG A 42 -1.52 7.63 1.40
CA ARG A 42 -0.19 7.79 2.05
C ARG A 42 -0.21 7.66 3.56
N SER A 43 -1.39 7.64 4.17
CA SER A 43 -1.52 7.63 5.63
C SER A 43 -2.62 6.71 6.11
N GLU A 44 -2.47 6.23 7.35
CA GLU A 44 -3.51 5.49 8.06
C GLU A 44 -4.82 6.30 8.12
N ARG A 45 -4.75 7.60 8.40
CA ARG A 45 -5.93 8.47 8.43
C ARG A 45 -6.69 8.48 7.11
N GLU A 46 -5.99 8.49 5.98
CA GLU A 46 -6.64 8.46 4.67
C GLU A 46 -7.23 7.09 4.34
N ILE A 47 -6.62 5.98 4.79
CA ILE A 47 -7.20 4.65 4.72
C ILE A 47 -8.54 4.62 5.45
N GLU A 48 -8.58 5.10 6.69
CA GLU A 48 -9.80 5.12 7.49
C GLU A 48 -10.88 6.02 6.87
N ARG A 49 -10.50 7.17 6.28
CA ARG A 49 -11.43 8.03 5.54
C ARG A 49 -12.00 7.32 4.32
N LEU A 50 -11.17 6.60 3.56
CA LEU A 50 -11.61 5.89 2.36
C LEU A 50 -12.54 4.73 2.71
N GLU A 51 -12.18 3.96 3.75
CA GLU A 51 -13.03 2.87 4.26
C GLU A 51 -14.40 3.39 4.72
N ALA A 52 -14.42 4.46 5.53
CA ALA A 52 -15.66 5.06 5.98
C ALA A 52 -16.51 5.58 4.82
N ALA A 53 -15.90 6.27 3.85
CA ALA A 53 -16.60 6.78 2.68
C ALA A 53 -17.20 5.63 1.85
N VAL A 54 -16.41 4.60 1.56
CA VAL A 54 -16.86 3.44 0.76
C VAL A 54 -17.97 2.65 1.44
N ARG A 55 -17.98 2.54 2.78
CA ARG A 55 -19.05 1.85 3.50
C ARG A 55 -20.36 2.61 3.58
N ASN A 56 -20.28 3.94 3.72
CA ASN A 56 -21.45 4.74 4.01
C ASN A 56 -22.05 5.39 2.76
N GLU A 57 -21.29 5.52 1.69
CA GLU A 57 -21.70 6.22 0.47
C GLU A 57 -21.59 5.28 -0.74
N ALA A 58 -22.74 4.82 -1.27
CA ALA A 58 -22.78 3.90 -2.41
C ALA A 58 -22.01 4.44 -3.64
N TYR A 59 -22.10 5.74 -3.92
CA TYR A 59 -21.36 6.34 -5.03
C TYR A 59 -19.84 6.27 -4.82
N LYS A 60 -19.34 6.26 -3.57
CA LYS A 60 -17.89 6.10 -3.28
C LYS A 60 -17.44 4.67 -3.53
N TRP A 61 -18.26 3.69 -3.17
CA TRP A 61 -18.03 2.29 -3.50
C TRP A 61 -17.92 2.09 -5.02
N GLU A 62 -18.88 2.61 -5.79
CA GLU A 62 -18.91 2.49 -7.25
C GLU A 62 -17.67 3.14 -7.89
N ASN A 63 -17.37 4.37 -7.49
CA ASN A 63 -16.19 5.09 -7.95
C ASN A 63 -14.89 4.32 -7.64
N TYR A 64 -14.76 3.79 -6.43
CA TYR A 64 -13.54 3.07 -6.04
C TYR A 64 -13.40 1.73 -6.77
N THR A 65 -14.50 0.98 -6.94
CA THR A 65 -14.49 -0.28 -7.68
C THR A 65 -14.24 -0.06 -9.18
N ALA A 66 -14.79 1.01 -9.77
CA ALA A 66 -14.47 1.42 -11.14
C ALA A 66 -12.98 1.75 -11.30
N PHE A 67 -12.43 2.59 -10.42
CA PHE A 67 -11.01 2.91 -10.39
C PHE A 67 -10.12 1.66 -10.32
N LEU A 68 -10.43 0.71 -9.43
CA LEU A 68 -9.69 -0.55 -9.33
C LEU A 68 -9.81 -1.38 -10.61
N ARG A 69 -11.01 -1.44 -11.21
CA ARG A 69 -11.26 -2.16 -12.47
C ARG A 69 -10.42 -1.57 -13.60
N ASP A 70 -10.38 -0.26 -13.73
CA ASP A 70 -9.63 0.44 -14.78
C ASP A 70 -8.12 0.16 -14.68
N LEU A 71 -7.57 0.13 -13.46
CA LEU A 71 -6.16 -0.27 -13.24
C LEU A 71 -5.86 -1.67 -13.75
N LYS A 72 -6.84 -2.59 -13.71
CA LYS A 72 -6.68 -3.97 -14.20
C LYS A 72 -6.97 -4.10 -15.69
N VAL A 73 -7.92 -3.36 -16.23
CA VAL A 73 -8.24 -3.32 -17.67
C VAL A 73 -7.07 -2.74 -18.46
N ASN A 74 -6.46 -1.66 -17.97
CA ASN A 74 -5.36 -0.98 -18.64
C ASN A 74 -4.08 -1.83 -18.69
N ASP A 75 -3.94 -2.79 -17.76
CA ASP A 75 -2.85 -3.78 -17.79
C ASP A 75 -3.33 -5.13 -17.23
N PRO A 76 -3.95 -5.98 -18.08
CA PRO A 76 -4.52 -7.26 -17.65
C PRO A 76 -3.49 -8.23 -17.11
N ASN A 77 -2.23 -8.12 -17.54
CA ASN A 77 -1.14 -8.99 -17.13
C ASN A 77 -0.46 -8.52 -15.83
N THR A 78 -0.71 -7.28 -15.41
CA THR A 78 -0.15 -6.78 -14.15
C THR A 78 -0.64 -7.61 -12.96
N PRO A 79 0.29 -8.13 -12.13
CA PRO A 79 -0.07 -8.86 -10.92
C PRO A 79 -0.86 -7.99 -9.95
N ILE A 80 -1.88 -8.57 -9.31
CA ILE A 80 -2.74 -7.95 -8.27
C ILE A 80 -1.92 -7.19 -7.22
N ARG A 81 -0.79 -7.77 -6.78
CA ARG A 81 0.11 -7.13 -5.80
C ARG A 81 0.67 -5.79 -6.26
N CYS A 82 0.93 -5.63 -7.56
CA CYS A 82 1.53 -4.43 -8.12
C CYS A 82 0.47 -3.32 -8.19
N ILE A 83 -0.77 -3.66 -8.54
CA ILE A 83 -1.90 -2.73 -8.49
C ILE A 83 -2.15 -2.30 -7.05
N PHE A 84 -2.17 -3.23 -6.10
CA PHE A 84 -2.35 -2.87 -4.69
C PHE A 84 -1.27 -1.86 -4.21
N GLN A 85 -0.02 -2.03 -4.66
CA GLN A 85 1.09 -1.12 -4.36
C GLN A 85 1.01 0.23 -5.10
N SER A 86 0.22 0.36 -6.17
CA SER A 86 -0.09 1.65 -6.80
C SER A 86 -1.26 2.38 -6.13
N VAL A 87 -2.02 1.68 -5.25
CA VAL A 87 -3.15 2.25 -4.50
C VAL A 87 -2.75 2.66 -3.09
N PHE A 88 -1.84 1.93 -2.42
CA PHE A 88 -1.45 2.20 -1.03
C PHE A 88 0.08 2.27 -0.86
N TYR A 89 0.56 3.27 -0.11
CA TYR A 89 1.94 3.31 0.35
C TYR A 89 2.19 2.32 1.49
N ASP A 90 3.39 1.75 1.52
CA ASP A 90 3.87 0.89 2.61
C ASP A 90 3.68 1.56 3.99
N GLU A 91 3.99 2.86 4.08
CA GLU A 91 3.91 3.67 5.29
C GLU A 91 2.48 3.76 5.84
N ALA A 92 1.47 3.79 4.97
CA ALA A 92 0.06 3.82 5.37
C ALA A 92 -0.36 2.48 6.02
N LEU A 93 0.31 1.38 5.67
CA LEU A 93 -0.08 0.01 6.00
C LEU A 93 0.68 -0.56 7.21
N VAL A 94 1.60 0.18 7.81
CA VAL A 94 2.48 -0.33 8.87
C VAL A 94 1.73 -0.86 10.09
N ASN A 95 0.51 -0.37 10.35
CA ASN A 95 -0.35 -0.76 11.47
C ASN A 95 -1.44 -1.78 11.10
N TYR A 96 -1.39 -2.31 9.88
CA TYR A 96 -2.35 -3.28 9.38
C TYR A 96 -1.70 -4.66 9.24
N ASN A 97 -2.54 -5.70 9.30
CA ASN A 97 -2.26 -7.01 8.73
C ASN A 97 -3.59 -7.72 8.42
N TYR A 98 -3.54 -8.94 7.87
CA TYR A 98 -4.79 -9.61 7.47
C TYR A 98 -5.75 -9.86 8.64
N ASN A 99 -5.26 -10.35 9.79
CA ASN A 99 -6.09 -10.85 10.90
C ASN A 99 -6.28 -9.89 12.09
N GLY A 100 -5.53 -8.80 12.16
CA GLY A 100 -5.43 -7.89 13.31
C GLY A 100 -4.50 -8.35 14.45
N ILE A 101 -3.92 -9.55 14.34
CA ILE A 101 -3.15 -10.18 15.42
C ILE A 101 -1.67 -9.85 15.29
N SER A 102 -1.02 -9.44 16.37
CA SER A 102 0.42 -9.18 16.44
C SER A 102 1.08 -10.17 17.39
N ASN A 103 2.29 -10.63 17.04
CA ASN A 103 3.11 -11.45 17.93
C ASN A 103 3.88 -10.60 18.96
N THR A 104 3.84 -9.27 18.84
CA THR A 104 4.46 -8.36 19.82
C THR A 104 3.44 -8.03 20.91
N PRO A 105 3.74 -8.34 22.18
CA PRO A 105 2.86 -8.01 23.30
C PRO A 105 2.49 -6.53 23.31
N GLY A 106 1.22 -6.22 23.60
CA GLY A 106 0.70 -4.86 23.68
C GLY A 106 0.51 -4.13 22.33
N VAL A 107 1.01 -4.66 21.22
CA VAL A 107 0.84 -4.06 19.89
C VAL A 107 -0.38 -4.65 19.22
N LYS A 108 -1.43 -3.85 18.97
CA LYS A 108 -2.58 -4.28 18.15
C LYS A 108 -2.37 -3.86 16.69
N LYS A 109 -2.88 -4.67 15.76
CA LYS A 109 -2.94 -4.33 14.33
C LYS A 109 -4.40 -4.23 13.89
N ARG A 110 -4.66 -3.42 12.87
CA ARG A 110 -5.97 -3.37 12.22
C ARG A 110 -6.10 -4.55 11.26
N ALA A 111 -7.26 -5.21 11.29
CA ALA A 111 -7.52 -6.42 10.51
C ALA A 111 -8.06 -6.09 9.12
N MET A 112 -7.25 -6.22 8.09
CA MET A 112 -7.62 -5.92 6.70
C MET A 112 -8.79 -6.76 6.20
N LYS A 113 -8.98 -7.98 6.72
CA LYS A 113 -10.13 -8.83 6.37
C LYS A 113 -11.48 -8.19 6.67
N GLY A 114 -11.50 -7.23 7.59
CA GLY A 114 -12.68 -6.48 7.97
C GLY A 114 -12.77 -5.11 7.31
N TYR A 115 -12.07 -4.85 6.20
CA TYR A 115 -12.13 -3.60 5.45
C TYR A 115 -12.61 -3.86 4.02
N ALA A 116 -13.65 -3.15 3.60
CA ALA A 116 -14.19 -3.22 2.25
C ALA A 116 -13.13 -2.82 1.22
N ILE A 117 -12.36 -1.76 1.52
CA ILE A 117 -11.41 -1.19 0.56
C ILE A 117 -10.22 -2.10 0.24
N PHE A 118 -9.95 -3.10 1.08
CA PHE A 118 -8.87 -4.07 0.88
C PHE A 118 -9.35 -5.39 0.32
N ARG A 119 -10.62 -5.74 0.51
CA ARG A 119 -11.17 -7.05 0.19
C ARG A 119 -12.33 -6.95 -0.77
N ASP A 120 -13.46 -6.44 -0.31
CA ASP A 120 -14.72 -6.55 -1.03
C ASP A 120 -14.71 -5.72 -2.31
N CYS A 121 -14.13 -4.51 -2.30
CA CYS A 121 -14.01 -3.69 -3.50
C CYS A 121 -13.05 -4.29 -4.54
N PHE A 122 -11.95 -4.91 -4.09
CA PHE A 122 -11.01 -5.60 -4.98
C PHE A 122 -11.67 -6.83 -5.62
N LEU A 123 -12.44 -7.58 -4.83
CA LEU A 123 -13.18 -8.73 -5.33
C LEU A 123 -14.25 -8.30 -6.34
N ALA A 124 -15.05 -7.29 -6.01
CA ALA A 124 -16.09 -6.76 -6.90
C ALA A 124 -15.51 -6.18 -8.21
N ALA A 125 -14.35 -5.52 -8.14
CA ALA A 125 -13.68 -4.99 -9.32
C ALA A 125 -13.14 -6.11 -10.23
N TRP A 126 -12.63 -7.20 -9.65
CA TRP A 126 -11.80 -8.16 -10.38
C TRP A 126 -12.33 -9.58 -10.51
N LEU A 127 -13.52 -9.87 -9.99
CA LEU A 127 -14.17 -11.17 -10.13
C LEU A 127 -14.26 -11.63 -11.59
N GLN A 128 -14.59 -10.72 -12.50
CA GLN A 128 -14.67 -10.98 -13.94
C GLN A 128 -13.33 -11.38 -14.59
N PHE A 129 -12.20 -11.08 -13.94
CA PHE A 129 -10.86 -11.49 -14.37
C PHE A 129 -10.37 -12.76 -13.66
N GLY A 130 -11.27 -13.47 -12.98
CA GLY A 130 -10.96 -14.72 -12.26
C GLY A 130 -10.28 -14.51 -10.91
N VAL A 131 -10.27 -13.30 -10.37
CA VAL A 131 -9.69 -13.05 -9.03
C VAL A 131 -10.64 -13.54 -7.95
N THR A 132 -10.15 -14.43 -7.09
CA THR A 132 -10.93 -14.99 -5.97
C THR A 132 -10.56 -14.34 -4.63
N ASP A 133 -11.41 -14.55 -3.63
CA ASP A 133 -11.15 -14.08 -2.26
C ASP A 133 -9.85 -14.66 -1.67
N ASP A 134 -9.57 -15.94 -1.94
CA ASP A 134 -8.34 -16.59 -1.48
C ASP A 134 -7.09 -15.95 -2.09
N MET A 135 -7.15 -15.52 -3.36
CA MET A 135 -6.06 -14.79 -4.02
C MET A 135 -5.85 -13.42 -3.37
N ILE A 136 -6.93 -12.71 -3.04
CA ILE A 136 -6.86 -11.42 -2.33
C ILE A 136 -6.25 -11.61 -0.93
N ARG A 137 -6.73 -12.59 -0.15
CA ARG A 137 -6.15 -12.95 1.16
C ARG A 137 -4.66 -13.25 1.07
N GLY A 138 -4.27 -14.08 0.09
CA GLY A 138 -2.87 -14.45 -0.14
C GLY A 138 -2.01 -13.22 -0.44
N MET A 139 -2.48 -12.36 -1.35
CA MET A 139 -1.81 -11.13 -1.74
C MET A 139 -1.66 -10.14 -0.57
N LEU A 140 -2.71 -9.87 0.21
CA LEU A 140 -2.64 -9.01 1.38
C LEU A 140 -1.62 -9.52 2.41
N THR A 141 -1.63 -10.83 2.67
CA THR A 141 -0.70 -11.48 3.60
C THR A 141 0.75 -11.33 3.13
N GLU A 142 1.00 -11.56 1.84
CA GLU A 142 2.33 -11.46 1.24
C GLU A 142 2.85 -10.01 1.27
N ILE A 143 2.02 -9.04 0.91
CA ILE A 143 2.38 -7.61 0.92
C ILE A 143 2.79 -7.17 2.31
N ILE A 144 1.99 -7.49 3.33
CA ILE A 144 2.29 -7.08 4.71
C ILE A 144 3.55 -7.79 5.23
N LYS A 145 3.76 -9.07 4.88
CA LYS A 145 5.02 -9.77 5.19
C LYS A 145 6.22 -9.05 4.56
N ASN A 146 6.09 -8.61 3.30
CA ASN A 146 7.13 -7.90 2.58
C ASN A 146 7.41 -6.49 3.15
N ILE A 147 6.38 -5.72 3.52
CA ILE A 147 6.51 -4.42 4.19
C ILE A 147 7.29 -4.57 5.50
N ASN A 148 6.88 -5.54 6.33
CA ASN A 148 7.54 -5.79 7.60
C ASN A 148 8.99 -6.27 7.44
N ARG A 149 9.27 -7.10 6.43
CA ARG A 149 10.62 -7.52 6.07
C ARG A 149 11.49 -6.32 5.67
N ARG A 150 11.00 -5.44 4.77
CA ARG A 150 11.71 -4.21 4.37
C ARG A 150 12.00 -3.32 5.57
N ARG A 151 11.02 -3.11 6.45
CA ARG A 151 11.17 -2.31 7.68
C ARG A 151 12.26 -2.86 8.60
N ARG A 152 12.24 -4.17 8.89
CA ARG A 152 13.27 -4.82 9.73
C ARG A 152 14.66 -4.72 9.10
N ASN A 153 14.77 -4.95 7.79
CA ASN A 153 16.05 -4.83 7.08
C ASN A 153 16.61 -3.40 7.14
N ARG A 154 15.75 -2.38 7.00
CA ARG A 154 16.15 -0.97 7.15
C ARG A 154 16.63 -0.66 8.56
N GLN A 155 15.92 -1.12 9.58
CA GLN A 155 16.32 -0.94 10.98
C GLN A 155 17.65 -1.63 11.29
N TYR A 156 17.86 -2.85 10.79
CA TYR A 156 19.11 -3.57 10.92
C TYR A 156 20.27 -2.79 10.28
N LYS A 157 20.14 -2.36 9.02
CA LYS A 157 21.16 -1.56 8.31
C LYS A 157 21.47 -0.26 9.07
N ASN A 158 20.45 0.45 9.56
CA ASN A 158 20.63 1.67 10.34
C ASN A 158 21.41 1.42 11.64
N ARG A 159 21.17 0.29 12.33
CA ARG A 159 21.92 -0.10 13.54
C ARG A 159 23.39 -0.35 13.22
N ILE A 160 23.68 -1.06 12.13
CA ILE A 160 25.06 -1.31 11.69
C ILE A 160 25.77 0.01 11.36
N GLN A 161 25.11 0.92 10.62
CA GLN A 161 25.70 2.21 10.28
C GLN A 161 26.00 3.07 11.51
N ARG A 162 25.08 3.10 12.48
CA ARG A 162 25.28 3.84 13.74
C ARG A 162 26.48 3.33 14.54
N LYS A 163 26.65 2.00 14.63
CA LYS A 163 27.82 1.41 15.30
C LYS A 163 29.13 1.78 14.61
N LYS A 164 29.17 1.78 13.27
CA LYS A 164 30.36 2.20 12.52
C LYS A 164 30.72 3.66 12.80
N LEU A 165 29.74 4.55 12.79
CA LEU A 165 29.94 5.97 13.11
C LEU A 165 30.43 6.16 14.55
N GLN A 166 29.83 5.50 15.53
CA GLN A 166 30.25 5.59 16.93
C GLN A 166 31.71 5.14 17.12
N ASN A 167 32.12 4.06 16.46
CA ASN A 167 33.50 3.58 16.51
C ASN A 167 34.49 4.52 15.80
N SER A 168 34.06 5.26 14.77
CA SER A 168 34.94 6.22 14.07
C SER A 168 35.14 7.55 14.81
N PHE A 169 34.27 7.88 15.78
CA PHE A 169 34.42 9.06 16.65
C PHE A 169 35.12 8.73 17.97
N ALA A 170 35.51 7.47 18.18
CA ALA A 170 36.20 6.99 19.39
C ALA A 170 37.72 6.76 19.16
N LEU A 171 38.24 7.17 18.00
CA LEU A 171 39.66 7.21 17.62
C LEU A 171 40.05 8.68 17.38
#